data_AF-A0A9E2PPS9-F1
#
_entry.id   AF-A0A9E2PPS9-F1
#
_cell.length_a   1.000
_cell.length_b   1.000
_cell.length_c   1.000
_cell.angle_alpha   90.00
_cell.angle_beta   90.00
_cell.angle_gamma   90.00
#
_symmetry.space_group_name_H-M   'P 1'
#
loop_
_entity.id
_entity.type
_entity.pdbx_description
1 polymer ?
#
loop_
_entity_poly.entity_id
_entity_poly.type
_entity_poly.pdbx_seq_one_letter_code
_entity_poly.pdbx_strand_id
1 'polypeptide(L)'
;MVRKSLMVALISIFIGSLAGCATDGTYDPGRSAGAGALGGAATGAAIGSIVGAATGHAGTGAWVGAAAGGVAGAVGGFLYAEHRSSQARSSQAAAQSYNYTPAQGNVVSIDRVDANPSTVRPGQQVQLGMTYTILTPDNNPVAVTLVREVRFGGSTVGQPYQTTVNNQNGTFTDQVAYSLPGNATRGTYTVTSRINSTYGSTQRDGSFTVR
;
A
#
# COMPACT_ATOMS: atom_id res chain seq x y z
N MET A 1 48.39 -12.38 7.84
CA MET A 1 47.78 -11.21 8.53
C MET A 1 46.46 -10.76 7.91
N VAL A 2 46.29 -10.81 6.58
CA VAL A 2 45.06 -10.37 5.85
C VAL A 2 43.75 -11.05 6.29
N ARG A 3 43.76 -12.35 6.62
CA ARG A 3 42.55 -13.10 7.06
C ARG A 3 42.00 -12.67 8.43
N LYS A 4 42.86 -12.26 9.36
CA LYS A 4 42.45 -11.74 10.69
C LYS A 4 41.88 -10.32 10.57
N SER A 5 42.45 -9.49 9.70
CA SER A 5 41.97 -8.14 9.41
C SER A 5 40.62 -8.14 8.67
N LEU A 6 40.40 -9.11 7.77
CA LEU A 6 39.13 -9.28 7.06
C LEU A 6 37.99 -9.69 8.01
N MET A 7 38.29 -10.56 8.99
CA MET A 7 37.31 -11.05 9.95
C MET A 7 36.91 -9.98 10.97
N VAL A 8 37.87 -9.14 11.41
CA VAL A 8 37.58 -7.98 12.27
C VAL A 8 36.73 -6.95 11.52
N ALA A 9 37.01 -6.67 10.24
CA ALA A 9 36.19 -5.75 9.44
C ALA A 9 34.75 -6.27 9.23
N LEU A 10 34.57 -7.58 9.02
CA LEU A 10 33.25 -8.19 8.87
C LEU A 10 32.41 -8.15 10.16
N ILE A 11 33.06 -8.32 11.32
CA ILE A 11 32.43 -8.25 12.65
C ILE A 11 32.05 -6.80 13.00
N SER A 12 32.89 -5.82 12.65
CA SER A 12 32.59 -4.39 12.86
C SER A 12 31.39 -3.90 12.04
N ILE A 13 31.24 -4.41 10.81
CA ILE A 13 30.10 -4.09 9.93
C ILE A 13 28.79 -4.66 10.49
N PHE A 14 28.82 -5.88 11.06
CA PHE A 14 27.64 -6.53 11.64
C PHE A 14 27.15 -5.86 12.94
N ILE A 15 28.05 -5.24 13.71
CA ILE A 15 27.70 -4.50 14.94
C ILE A 15 27.14 -3.10 14.62
N GLY A 16 27.59 -2.47 13.52
CA GLY A 16 27.13 -1.13 13.10
C GLY A 16 25.71 -1.10 12.52
N SER A 17 25.21 -2.22 12.00
CA SER A 17 23.85 -2.35 11.44
C SER A 17 22.71 -2.26 12.46
N LEU A 18 22.99 -2.23 13.76
CA LEU A 18 21.98 -2.07 14.81
C LEU A 18 21.77 -0.61 15.27
N ALA A 19 22.59 0.34 14.80
CA ALA A 19 22.43 1.77 15.12
C ALA A 19 21.47 2.48 14.14
N GLY A 20 20.32 1.87 13.85
CA GLY A 20 19.19 2.57 13.26
C GLY A 20 18.45 3.31 14.38
N CYS A 21 18.94 4.48 14.80
CA CYS A 21 18.19 5.34 15.71
C CYS A 21 16.94 5.83 14.97
N ALA A 22 15.83 5.13 15.18
CA ALA A 22 14.51 5.56 14.75
C ALA A 22 14.27 6.98 15.29
N THR A 23 14.11 7.94 14.39
CA THR A 23 13.77 9.31 14.77
C THR A 23 12.28 9.34 15.11
N ASP A 24 11.99 9.22 16.40
CA ASP A 24 10.68 9.52 16.96
C ASP A 24 10.48 11.04 17.07
N GLY A 25 9.29 11.50 16.69
CA GLY A 25 8.76 12.80 17.10
C GLY A 25 8.64 13.85 15.99
N THR A 26 7.40 14.10 15.61
CA THR A 26 6.89 15.19 14.74
C THR A 26 7.14 15.00 13.24
N TYR A 27 6.03 14.81 12.52
CA TYR A 27 6.00 14.41 11.11
C TYR A 27 6.10 15.62 10.18
N ASP A 28 7.30 15.89 9.67
CA ASP A 28 7.58 16.93 8.68
C ASP A 28 8.27 16.28 7.47
N PRO A 29 7.70 16.38 6.25
CA PRO A 29 8.31 15.87 5.03
C PRO A 29 9.77 16.32 4.85
N GLY A 30 10.12 17.53 5.30
CA GLY A 30 11.48 18.04 5.27
C GLY A 30 12.43 17.29 6.21
N ARG A 31 11.95 16.84 7.38
CA ARG A 31 12.74 16.03 8.32
C ARG A 31 12.94 14.61 7.82
N SER A 32 11.92 13.99 7.24
CA SER A 32 12.03 12.64 6.67
C SER A 32 12.95 12.61 5.44
N ALA A 33 12.86 13.62 4.57
CA ALA A 33 13.80 13.81 3.47
C ALA A 33 15.22 14.04 4.00
N GLY A 34 15.41 14.88 5.03
CA GLY A 34 16.71 15.10 5.65
C GLY A 34 17.30 13.83 6.28
N ALA A 35 16.51 13.07 7.02
CA ALA A 35 16.94 11.80 7.63
C ALA A 35 17.29 10.76 6.56
N GLY A 36 16.47 10.64 5.52
CA GLY A 36 16.76 9.78 4.37
C GLY A 36 18.03 10.21 3.62
N ALA A 37 18.23 11.52 3.44
CA ALA A 37 19.42 12.07 2.79
C ALA A 37 20.70 11.76 3.57
N LEU A 38 20.67 11.96 4.89
CA LEU A 38 21.82 11.71 5.74
C LEU A 38 22.14 10.20 5.81
N GLY A 39 21.12 9.36 5.97
CA GLY A 39 21.30 7.91 5.96
C GLY A 39 21.81 7.40 4.61
N GLY A 40 21.18 7.83 3.52
CA GLY A 40 21.58 7.47 2.16
C GLY A 40 22.98 7.97 1.80
N ALA A 41 23.37 9.17 2.23
CA ALA A 41 24.70 9.71 1.99
C ALA A 41 25.77 8.94 2.78
N ALA A 42 25.53 8.60 4.04
CA ALA A 42 26.48 7.83 4.84
C ALA A 42 26.69 6.42 4.26
N THR A 43 25.61 5.73 3.90
CA THR A 43 25.69 4.40 3.27
C THR A 43 26.33 4.47 1.89
N GLY A 44 25.94 5.44 1.08
CA GLY A 44 26.50 5.67 -0.25
C GLY A 44 27.99 5.99 -0.21
N ALA A 45 28.44 6.80 0.76
CA ALA A 45 29.86 7.11 0.96
C ALA A 45 30.68 5.87 1.31
N ALA A 46 30.16 5.03 2.23
CA ALA A 46 30.83 3.81 2.65
C ALA A 46 31.01 2.85 1.46
N ILE A 47 29.95 2.60 0.69
CA ILE A 47 30.00 1.71 -0.48
C ILE A 47 30.89 2.31 -1.58
N GLY A 48 30.72 3.60 -1.87
CA GLY A 48 31.50 4.31 -2.88
C GLY A 48 33.00 4.35 -2.57
N SER A 49 33.37 4.43 -1.29
CA SER A 49 34.78 4.39 -0.86
C SER A 49 35.44 3.04 -1.14
N ILE A 50 34.70 1.94 -0.99
CA ILE A 50 35.19 0.56 -1.24
C ILE A 50 35.41 0.36 -2.74
N VAL A 51 34.44 0.76 -3.56
CA VAL A 51 34.53 0.65 -5.02
C VAL A 51 35.62 1.58 -5.58
N GLY A 52 35.71 2.81 -5.08
CA GLY A 52 36.77 3.75 -5.44
C GLY A 52 38.16 3.29 -5.01
N ALA A 53 38.28 2.58 -3.88
CA ALA A 53 39.56 2.02 -3.44
C ALA A 53 40.09 0.95 -4.42
N ALA A 54 39.21 0.20 -5.09
CA ALA A 54 39.60 -0.79 -6.10
C ALA A 54 40.23 -0.15 -7.36
N THR A 55 39.93 1.13 -7.63
CA THR A 55 40.45 1.89 -8.77
C THR A 55 41.46 2.97 -8.37
N GLY A 56 41.91 2.99 -7.11
CA GLY A 56 42.89 3.97 -6.59
C GLY A 56 42.32 5.35 -6.24
N HIS A 57 40.99 5.53 -6.27
CA HIS A 57 40.30 6.80 -6.07
C HIS A 57 39.22 6.71 -4.97
N ALA A 58 39.61 6.24 -3.78
CA ALA A 58 38.68 6.02 -2.66
C ALA A 58 37.93 7.28 -2.22
N GLY A 59 38.61 8.45 -2.18
CA GLY A 59 37.99 9.72 -1.80
C GLY A 59 36.95 10.21 -2.82
N THR A 60 37.26 10.07 -4.11
CA THR A 60 36.31 10.40 -5.20
C THR A 60 35.13 9.44 -5.19
N GLY A 61 35.37 8.13 -5.01
CA GLY A 61 34.32 7.13 -4.89
C GLY A 61 33.39 7.39 -3.69
N ALA A 62 33.94 7.78 -2.54
CA ALA A 62 33.18 8.14 -1.35
C ALA A 62 32.29 9.38 -1.60
N TRP A 63 32.83 10.44 -2.21
CA TRP A 63 32.06 11.66 -2.51
C TRP A 63 30.93 11.41 -3.50
N VAL A 64 31.21 10.69 -4.58
CA VAL A 64 30.20 10.34 -5.59
C VAL A 64 29.13 9.43 -4.99
N GLY A 65 29.54 8.44 -4.19
CA GLY A 65 28.62 7.57 -3.47
C GLY A 65 27.76 8.31 -2.45
N ALA A 66 28.33 9.25 -1.71
CA ALA A 66 27.60 10.08 -0.73
C ALA A 66 26.56 10.98 -1.41
N ALA A 67 26.94 11.64 -2.51
CA ALA A 67 26.04 12.50 -3.26
C ALA A 67 24.87 11.70 -3.86
N ALA A 68 25.17 10.57 -4.52
CA ALA A 68 24.16 9.71 -5.12
C ALA A 68 23.23 9.08 -4.07
N GLY A 69 23.81 8.53 -3.00
CA GLY A 69 23.06 7.93 -1.90
C GLY A 69 22.22 8.95 -1.14
N GLY A 70 22.73 10.17 -0.93
CA GLY A 70 22.02 11.24 -0.26
C GLY A 70 20.79 11.72 -1.04
N VAL A 71 20.91 11.89 -2.36
CA VAL A 71 19.76 12.24 -3.20
C VAL A 71 18.71 11.12 -3.20
N ALA A 72 19.13 9.87 -3.40
CA ALA A 72 18.22 8.73 -3.42
C ALA A 72 17.50 8.54 -2.07
N GLY A 73 18.24 8.68 -0.97
CA GLY A 73 17.68 8.62 0.38
C GLY A 73 16.73 9.77 0.68
N ALA A 74 17.02 11.00 0.22
CA ALA A 74 16.14 12.15 0.40
C ALA A 74 14.79 11.95 -0.31
N VAL A 75 14.83 11.50 -1.57
CA VAL A 75 13.64 11.21 -2.37
C VAL A 75 12.84 10.08 -1.75
N GLY A 76 13.50 8.98 -1.36
CA GLY A 76 12.85 7.85 -0.69
C GLY A 76 12.17 8.27 0.62
N GLY A 77 12.86 9.06 1.45
CA GLY A 77 12.34 9.60 2.70
C GLY A 77 11.15 10.53 2.50
N PHE A 78 11.17 11.39 1.49
CA PHE A 78 10.06 12.29 1.15
C PHE A 78 8.82 11.52 0.65
N LEU A 79 8.99 10.55 -0.25
CA LEU A 79 7.88 9.75 -0.76
C LEU A 79 7.24 8.89 0.32
N TYR A 80 8.06 8.29 1.18
CA TYR A 80 7.59 7.58 2.36
C TYR A 80 6.83 8.53 3.30
N ALA A 81 7.31 9.77 3.42
CA ALA A 81 6.66 10.80 4.23
C ALA A 81 5.23 11.07 3.74
N GLU A 82 5.11 11.37 2.46
CA GLU A 82 3.83 11.73 1.85
C GLU A 82 2.82 10.57 1.87
N HIS A 83 3.29 9.33 1.69
CA HIS A 83 2.42 8.17 1.72
C HIS A 83 1.84 7.91 3.12
N ARG A 84 2.63 8.11 4.19
CA ARG A 84 2.09 7.96 5.55
C ARG A 84 1.20 9.13 5.94
N SER A 85 1.52 10.35 5.51
CA SER A 85 0.72 11.54 5.86
C SER A 85 -0.68 11.44 5.26
N SER A 86 -0.78 11.03 4.00
CA SER A 86 -2.04 10.76 3.32
C SER A 86 -2.82 9.62 3.99
N GLN A 87 -2.15 8.54 4.39
CA GLN A 87 -2.77 7.43 5.11
C GLN A 87 -3.23 7.81 6.53
N ALA A 88 -2.48 8.66 7.23
CA ALA A 88 -2.89 9.17 8.54
C ALA A 88 -4.13 10.07 8.41
N ARG A 89 -4.17 10.94 7.41
CA ARG A 89 -5.35 11.78 7.13
C ARG A 89 -6.57 10.94 6.74
N SER A 90 -6.39 9.93 5.91
CA SER A 90 -7.52 9.06 5.50
C SER A 90 -8.04 8.23 6.68
N SER A 91 -7.16 7.74 7.57
CA SER A 91 -7.58 7.03 8.78
C SER A 91 -8.33 7.93 9.76
N GLN A 92 -7.88 9.17 9.96
CA GLN A 92 -8.56 10.16 10.80
C GLN A 92 -9.93 10.53 10.23
N ALA A 93 -10.02 10.81 8.92
CA ALA A 93 -11.27 11.12 8.25
C ALA A 93 -12.28 9.96 8.32
N ALA A 94 -11.80 8.72 8.15
CA ALA A 94 -12.61 7.50 8.29
C ALA A 94 -13.10 7.30 9.72
N ALA A 95 -12.23 7.49 10.72
CA ALA A 95 -12.63 7.40 12.12
C ALA A 95 -13.66 8.47 12.50
N GLN A 96 -13.50 9.71 11.99
CA GLN A 96 -14.46 10.79 12.19
C GLN A 96 -15.82 10.50 11.53
N SER A 97 -15.83 10.02 10.29
CA SER A 97 -17.08 9.71 9.57
C SER A 97 -17.87 8.59 10.24
N TYR A 98 -17.18 7.63 10.87
CA TYR A 98 -17.79 6.54 11.63
C TYR A 98 -18.06 6.87 13.11
N ASN A 99 -17.69 8.06 13.59
CA ASN A 99 -17.67 8.38 15.04
C ASN A 99 -16.97 7.26 15.84
N TYR A 100 -15.87 6.78 15.30
CA TYR A 100 -15.20 5.58 15.77
C TYR A 100 -14.45 5.85 17.06
N THR A 101 -14.58 4.91 18.00
CA THR A 101 -13.73 4.86 19.20
C THR A 101 -13.13 3.47 19.33
N PRO A 102 -11.87 3.33 19.81
CA PRO A 102 -11.24 2.01 19.98
C PRO A 102 -12.07 1.02 20.82
N ALA A 103 -12.89 1.53 21.74
CA ALA A 103 -13.80 0.73 22.57
C ALA A 103 -14.90 0.00 21.76
N GLN A 104 -15.21 0.46 20.54
CA GLN A 104 -16.17 -0.20 19.65
C GLN A 104 -15.61 -1.47 18.99
N GLY A 105 -14.29 -1.71 19.09
CA GLY A 105 -13.64 -2.87 18.48
C GLY A 105 -13.30 -2.64 17.00
N ASN A 106 -13.33 -3.71 16.20
CA ASN A 106 -12.91 -3.66 14.81
C ASN A 106 -14.08 -3.37 13.87
N VAL A 107 -13.89 -2.48 12.91
CA VAL A 107 -14.85 -2.15 11.85
C VAL A 107 -14.23 -2.50 10.51
N VAL A 108 -14.90 -3.39 9.78
CA VAL A 108 -14.66 -3.63 8.35
C VAL A 108 -16.01 -3.52 7.66
N SER A 109 -16.16 -2.50 6.82
CA SER A 109 -17.45 -2.13 6.25
C SER A 109 -17.34 -1.76 4.77
N ILE A 110 -18.39 -2.04 4.00
CA ILE A 110 -18.51 -1.62 2.60
C ILE A 110 -19.45 -0.41 2.53
N ASP A 111 -18.87 0.75 2.24
CA ASP A 111 -19.57 2.04 2.18
C ASP A 111 -20.36 2.21 0.88
N ARG A 112 -19.83 1.67 -0.23
CA ARG A 112 -20.43 1.83 -1.56
C ARG A 112 -20.06 0.68 -2.47
N VAL A 113 -21.01 0.28 -3.30
CA VAL A 113 -20.81 -0.57 -4.47
C VAL A 113 -21.45 0.13 -5.66
N ASP A 114 -20.69 0.31 -6.73
CA ASP A 114 -21.15 1.01 -7.93
C ASP A 114 -20.71 0.28 -9.20
N ALA A 115 -21.36 0.64 -10.31
CA ALA A 115 -21.08 0.10 -11.63
C ALA A 115 -21.13 1.23 -12.66
N ASN A 116 -20.05 1.38 -13.42
CA ASN A 116 -19.88 2.44 -14.41
C ASN A 116 -19.43 1.86 -15.77
N PRO A 117 -20.19 2.05 -16.86
CA PRO A 117 -21.49 2.71 -16.90
C PRO A 117 -22.58 1.84 -16.25
N SER A 118 -23.63 2.47 -15.72
CA SER A 118 -24.77 1.76 -15.12
C SER A 118 -25.66 1.05 -16.15
N THR A 119 -25.41 1.28 -17.45
CA THR A 119 -26.03 0.56 -18.55
C THR A 119 -24.96 0.12 -19.55
N VAL A 120 -24.98 -1.15 -19.92
CA VAL A 120 -24.09 -1.76 -20.92
C VAL A 120 -24.86 -2.64 -21.90
N ARG A 121 -24.21 -3.00 -23.01
CA ARG A 121 -24.65 -4.06 -23.93
C ARG A 121 -23.87 -5.35 -23.67
N PRO A 122 -24.39 -6.53 -24.06
CA PRO A 122 -23.63 -7.77 -24.05
C PRO A 122 -22.25 -7.61 -24.73
N GLY A 123 -21.20 -8.18 -24.13
CA GLY A 123 -19.83 -8.06 -24.62
C GLY A 123 -19.08 -6.78 -24.20
N GLN A 124 -19.74 -5.78 -23.61
CA GLN A 124 -19.08 -4.57 -23.13
C GLN A 124 -18.46 -4.74 -21.74
N GLN A 125 -17.54 -3.84 -21.41
CA GLN A 125 -16.97 -3.74 -20.07
C GLN A 125 -17.78 -2.80 -19.18
N VAL A 126 -17.84 -3.16 -17.90
CA VAL A 126 -18.33 -2.30 -16.82
C VAL A 126 -17.25 -2.22 -15.74
N GLN A 127 -16.93 -1.01 -15.30
CA GLN A 127 -16.10 -0.80 -14.11
C GLN A 127 -16.97 -1.02 -12.89
N LEU A 128 -16.63 -2.02 -12.09
CA LEU A 128 -17.26 -2.27 -10.82
C LEU A 128 -16.42 -1.54 -9.77
N GLY A 129 -17.03 -0.69 -8.93
CA GLY A 129 -16.39 0.04 -7.84
C GLY A 129 -16.83 -0.49 -6.48
N MET A 130 -15.89 -0.53 -5.53
CA MET A 130 -16.16 -0.80 -4.13
C MET A 130 -15.40 0.19 -3.25
N THR A 131 -16.13 0.99 -2.46
CA THR A 131 -15.55 1.80 -1.38
C THR A 131 -15.74 1.07 -0.06
N TYR A 132 -14.66 0.90 0.70
CA TYR A 132 -14.68 0.19 1.98
C TYR A 132 -13.82 0.88 3.03
N THR A 133 -14.18 0.69 4.30
CA THR A 133 -13.53 1.27 5.45
C THR A 133 -13.02 0.18 6.39
N ILE A 134 -11.78 0.34 6.86
CA ILE A 134 -11.14 -0.48 7.88
C ILE A 134 -10.82 0.43 9.06
N LEU A 135 -11.24 0.07 10.27
CA LEU A 135 -10.86 0.72 11.52
C LEU A 135 -10.60 -0.34 12.58
N THR A 136 -9.43 -0.30 13.19
CA THR A 136 -9.02 -1.17 14.30
C THR A 136 -8.42 -0.34 15.43
N PRO A 137 -8.48 -0.80 16.69
CA PRO A 137 -7.95 -0.07 17.84
C PRO A 137 -6.47 0.29 17.69
N ASP A 138 -5.66 -0.64 17.18
CA ASP A 138 -4.20 -0.50 17.11
C ASP A 138 -3.70 0.05 15.78
N ASN A 139 -4.59 0.26 14.79
CA ASN A 139 -4.23 0.68 13.44
C ASN A 139 -3.18 -0.22 12.76
N ASN A 140 -3.15 -1.50 13.14
CA ASN A 140 -2.28 -2.50 12.52
C ASN A 140 -2.80 -2.85 11.12
N PRO A 141 -1.92 -3.18 10.16
CA PRO A 141 -2.36 -3.64 8.84
C PRO A 141 -3.26 -4.87 8.94
N VAL A 142 -4.43 -4.80 8.30
CA VAL A 142 -5.41 -5.88 8.22
C VAL A 142 -5.43 -6.44 6.81
N ALA A 143 -5.18 -7.74 6.69
CA ALA A 143 -5.38 -8.47 5.45
C ALA A 143 -6.89 -8.69 5.23
N VAL A 144 -7.40 -8.19 4.11
CA VAL A 144 -8.79 -8.37 3.70
C VAL A 144 -8.86 -8.91 2.28
N THR A 145 -9.74 -9.89 2.07
CA THR A 145 -10.02 -10.47 0.76
C THR A 145 -11.27 -9.83 0.18
N LEU A 146 -11.09 -9.07 -0.89
CA LEU A 146 -12.13 -8.41 -1.65
C LEU A 146 -12.67 -9.40 -2.70
N VAL A 147 -13.98 -9.59 -2.74
CA VAL A 147 -14.66 -10.46 -3.72
C VAL A 147 -15.74 -9.65 -4.42
N ARG A 148 -15.83 -9.77 -5.74
CA ARG A 148 -16.86 -9.14 -6.56
C ARG A 148 -17.49 -10.16 -7.49
N GLU A 149 -18.78 -10.38 -7.34
CA GLU A 149 -19.54 -11.36 -8.10
C GLU A 149 -20.67 -10.66 -8.85
N VAL A 150 -20.76 -10.88 -10.17
CA VAL A 150 -21.87 -10.40 -10.97
C VAL A 150 -22.91 -11.51 -11.08
N ARG A 151 -24.18 -11.22 -10.82
CA ARG A 151 -25.27 -12.19 -10.81
C ARG A 151 -26.46 -11.73 -11.64
N PHE A 152 -27.13 -12.68 -12.29
CA PHE A 152 -28.40 -12.47 -12.99
C PHE A 152 -29.36 -13.60 -12.63
N GLY A 153 -30.57 -13.26 -12.16
CA GLY A 153 -31.55 -14.25 -11.71
C GLY A 153 -31.04 -15.16 -10.58
N GLY A 154 -30.10 -14.67 -9.76
CA GLY A 154 -29.46 -15.44 -8.69
C GLY A 154 -28.26 -16.31 -9.14
N SER A 155 -28.02 -16.46 -10.43
CA SER A 155 -26.88 -17.22 -10.94
C SER A 155 -25.67 -16.32 -11.19
N THR A 156 -24.47 -16.78 -10.88
CA THR A 156 -23.23 -16.10 -11.20
C THR A 156 -23.06 -15.98 -12.71
N VAL A 157 -22.64 -14.80 -13.16
CA VAL A 157 -22.35 -14.49 -14.56
C VAL A 157 -20.85 -14.23 -14.67
N GLY A 158 -20.18 -14.97 -15.53
CA GLY A 158 -18.72 -14.88 -15.69
C GLY A 158 -17.96 -15.34 -14.46
N GLN A 159 -16.69 -14.96 -14.38
CA GLN A 159 -15.83 -15.30 -13.24
C GLN A 159 -15.90 -14.20 -12.17
N PRO A 160 -16.03 -14.56 -10.88
CA PRO A 160 -15.91 -13.59 -9.80
C PRO A 160 -14.48 -13.05 -9.74
N TYR A 161 -14.35 -11.76 -9.40
CA TYR A 161 -13.07 -11.15 -9.10
C TYR A 161 -12.72 -11.38 -7.62
N GLN A 162 -11.46 -11.70 -7.34
CA GLN A 162 -10.95 -11.84 -5.98
C GLN A 162 -9.52 -11.31 -5.86
N THR A 163 -9.25 -10.51 -4.83
CA THR A 163 -7.90 -10.07 -4.48
C THR A 163 -7.76 -9.92 -2.96
N THR A 164 -6.53 -10.01 -2.46
CA THR A 164 -6.22 -9.73 -1.05
C THR A 164 -5.36 -8.49 -0.97
N VAL A 165 -5.77 -7.56 -0.10
CA VAL A 165 -5.06 -6.32 0.19
C VAL A 165 -4.72 -6.27 1.68
N ASN A 166 -3.64 -5.57 2.03
CA ASN A 166 -3.20 -5.42 3.40
C ASN A 166 -3.10 -3.94 3.74
N ASN A 167 -4.11 -3.43 4.44
CA ASN A 167 -4.31 -2.01 4.66
C ASN A 167 -4.45 -1.70 6.15
N GLN A 168 -3.89 -0.58 6.58
CA GLN A 168 -4.16 0.01 7.89
C GLN A 168 -5.54 0.71 7.90
N ASN A 169 -5.86 1.40 8.99
CA ASN A 169 -7.12 2.13 9.09
C ASN A 169 -7.26 3.15 7.96
N GLY A 170 -8.49 3.34 7.48
CA GLY A 170 -8.81 4.27 6.42
C GLY A 170 -9.97 3.80 5.55
N THR A 171 -10.37 4.69 4.64
CA THR A 171 -11.34 4.40 3.57
C THR A 171 -10.60 4.26 2.25
N PHE A 172 -10.92 3.21 1.52
CA PHE A 172 -10.26 2.82 0.28
C PHE A 172 -11.29 2.61 -0.83
N THR A 173 -10.86 2.77 -2.08
CA THR A 173 -11.69 2.46 -3.25
C THR A 173 -10.94 1.48 -4.14
N ASP A 174 -11.58 0.36 -4.48
CA ASP A 174 -11.06 -0.66 -5.38
C ASP A 174 -11.96 -0.78 -6.62
N GLN A 175 -11.38 -0.68 -7.81
CA GLN A 175 -12.10 -0.73 -9.08
C GLN A 175 -11.58 -1.86 -9.96
N VAL A 176 -12.49 -2.62 -10.57
CA VAL A 176 -12.14 -3.70 -11.49
C VAL A 176 -12.98 -3.59 -12.76
N ALA A 177 -12.33 -3.75 -13.91
CA ALA A 177 -13.02 -3.88 -15.18
C ALA A 177 -13.58 -5.30 -15.30
N TYR A 178 -14.90 -5.41 -15.45
CA TYR A 178 -15.59 -6.66 -15.67
C TYR A 178 -16.10 -6.73 -17.11
N SER A 179 -15.69 -7.76 -17.84
CA SER A 179 -16.16 -8.02 -19.21
C SER A 179 -17.44 -8.83 -19.18
N LEU A 180 -18.55 -8.22 -19.60
CA LEU A 180 -19.84 -8.90 -19.68
C LEU A 180 -19.83 -9.93 -20.81
N PRO A 181 -20.35 -11.16 -20.60
CA PRO A 181 -20.44 -12.15 -21.67
C PRO A 181 -21.23 -11.64 -22.89
N GLY A 182 -20.80 -12.01 -24.10
CA GLY A 182 -21.45 -11.60 -25.35
C GLY A 182 -22.89 -12.12 -25.51
N ASN A 183 -23.25 -13.18 -24.78
CA ASN A 183 -24.58 -13.78 -24.73
C ASN A 183 -25.38 -13.38 -23.48
N ALA A 184 -24.96 -12.34 -22.77
CA ALA A 184 -25.65 -11.85 -21.58
C ALA A 184 -27.11 -11.48 -21.89
N THR A 185 -28.04 -12.00 -21.09
CA THR A 185 -29.46 -11.69 -21.20
C THR A 185 -29.73 -10.24 -20.82
N ARG A 186 -30.69 -9.59 -21.46
CA ARG A 186 -31.11 -8.23 -21.09
C ARG A 186 -31.79 -8.23 -19.72
N GLY A 187 -31.52 -7.22 -18.90
CA GLY A 187 -32.12 -7.08 -17.57
C GLY A 187 -31.17 -6.46 -16.55
N THR A 188 -31.57 -6.48 -15.29
CA THR A 188 -30.77 -5.94 -14.18
C THR A 188 -29.86 -7.01 -13.60
N TYR A 189 -28.57 -6.68 -13.51
CA TYR A 189 -27.53 -7.54 -12.94
C TYR A 189 -27.16 -6.99 -11.56
N THR A 190 -27.02 -7.89 -10.60
CA THR A 190 -26.58 -7.55 -9.24
C THR A 190 -25.08 -7.72 -9.15
N VAL A 191 -24.40 -6.73 -8.58
CA VAL A 191 -22.98 -6.79 -8.25
C VAL A 191 -22.87 -7.02 -6.75
N THR A 192 -22.60 -8.25 -6.35
CA THR A 192 -22.39 -8.62 -4.96
C THR A 192 -20.92 -8.44 -4.61
N SER A 193 -20.64 -7.44 -3.77
CA SER A 193 -19.30 -7.21 -3.24
C SER A 193 -19.21 -7.72 -1.81
N ARG A 194 -18.18 -8.49 -1.50
CA ARG A 194 -17.93 -9.06 -0.18
C ARG A 194 -16.51 -8.78 0.26
N ILE A 195 -16.34 -8.48 1.53
CA ILE A 195 -15.03 -8.41 2.18
C ILE A 195 -14.97 -9.50 3.23
N ASN A 196 -13.95 -10.36 3.14
CA ASN A 196 -13.63 -11.33 4.19
C ASN A 196 -12.37 -10.88 4.92
N SER A 197 -12.41 -10.92 6.23
CA SER A 197 -11.29 -10.59 7.11
C SER A 197 -11.23 -11.58 8.28
N THR A 198 -10.17 -11.52 9.07
CA THR A 198 -10.09 -12.25 10.34
C THR A 198 -11.18 -11.84 11.34
N TYR A 199 -11.78 -10.66 11.18
CA TYR A 199 -12.85 -10.13 12.04
C TYR A 199 -14.26 -10.48 11.57
N GLY A 200 -14.39 -11.17 10.44
CA GLY A 200 -15.68 -11.57 9.87
C GLY A 200 -15.82 -11.19 8.39
N SER A 201 -17.04 -11.34 7.90
CA SER A 201 -17.41 -11.07 6.51
C SER A 201 -18.52 -10.02 6.45
N THR A 202 -18.40 -9.08 5.51
CA THR A 202 -19.43 -8.08 5.20
C THR A 202 -19.73 -8.10 3.71
N GLN A 203 -20.97 -7.81 3.34
CA GLN A 203 -21.42 -7.83 1.96
C GLN A 203 -22.33 -6.63 1.67
N ARG A 204 -22.22 -6.11 0.46
CA ARG A 204 -23.13 -5.10 -0.08
C ARG A 204 -23.36 -5.33 -1.57
N ASP A 205 -24.57 -5.04 -2.02
CA ASP A 205 -24.95 -5.19 -3.41
C ASP A 205 -25.04 -3.83 -4.11
N GLY A 206 -24.64 -3.81 -5.38
CA GLY A 206 -24.93 -2.76 -6.35
C GLY A 206 -25.60 -3.36 -7.59
N SER A 207 -25.83 -2.56 -8.63
CA SER A 207 -26.46 -3.07 -9.85
C SER A 207 -26.10 -2.27 -11.11
N PHE A 208 -26.19 -2.92 -12.26
CA PHE A 208 -26.21 -2.28 -13.58
C PHE A 208 -27.24 -2.98 -14.49
N THR A 209 -27.60 -2.34 -15.59
CA THR A 209 -28.59 -2.86 -16.55
C THR A 209 -27.94 -3.25 -17.87
N VAL A 210 -28.33 -4.41 -18.40
CA VAL A 210 -27.96 -4.85 -19.74
C VAL A 210 -29.12 -4.58 -20.70
N ARG A 211 -28.85 -3.86 -21.79
CA ARG A 211 -29.81 -3.49 -22.83
C ARG A 211 -29.35 -3.92 -24.22
#